data_AF-A0A918F508-F1
#
_entry.id   AF-A0A918F508-F1
#
_cell.length_a   1.000
_cell.length_b   1.000
_cell.length_c   1.000
_cell.angle_alpha   90.00
_cell.angle_beta   90.00
_cell.angle_gamma   90.00
#
_symmetry.space_group_name_H-M   'P 1'
#
loop_
_entity.id
_entity.type
_entity.pdbx_description
1 polymer ?
#
loop_
_entity_poly.entity_id
_entity_poly.type
_entity_poly.pdbx_seq_one_letter_code
_entity_poly.pdbx_strand_id
1 'polypeptide(L)'
;MDASSRVLLELAAREQALDAKIEAARTAAAEQVRAAETQAAQILQEAQARIDAMTAEHEQALDAEVQQIRSQASAQAQTQAQATRERAEGKLTAAIETIMRAVLP
;
A
#
# COMPACT_ATOMS: atom_id res chain seq x y z
N MET A 1 -78.98 1.65 -5.65
CA MET A 1 -77.51 1.71 -5.51
C MET A 1 -77.04 0.29 -5.34
N ASP A 2 -76.65 -0.35 -6.45
CA ASP A 2 -76.50 -1.79 -6.55
C ASP A 2 -75.22 -2.30 -5.88
N ALA A 3 -75.28 -3.47 -5.25
CA ALA A 3 -74.15 -4.11 -4.56
C ALA A 3 -72.91 -4.23 -5.47
N SER A 4 -73.10 -4.45 -6.76
CA SER A 4 -72.02 -4.51 -7.77
C SER A 4 -71.24 -3.20 -7.91
N SER A 5 -71.89 -2.04 -7.78
CA SER A 5 -71.21 -0.73 -7.83
C SER A 5 -70.32 -0.51 -6.60
N ARG A 6 -70.74 -1.00 -5.43
CA ARG A 6 -69.96 -0.89 -4.18
C ARG A 6 -68.72 -1.78 -4.22
N VAL A 7 -68.82 -2.98 -4.78
CA VAL A 7 -67.69 -3.90 -4.96
C VAL A 7 -66.67 -3.32 -5.94
N LEU A 8 -67.10 -2.72 -7.04
CA LEU A 8 -66.19 -2.07 -8.00
C LEU A 8 -65.43 -0.89 -7.41
N LEU A 9 -66.10 -0.07 -6.59
CA LEU A 9 -65.46 1.04 -5.88
C LEU A 9 -64.45 0.56 -4.83
N GLU A 10 -64.76 -0.50 -4.09
CA GLU A 10 -63.82 -1.10 -3.13
C GLU A 10 -62.61 -1.72 -3.84
N LEU A 11 -62.82 -2.37 -4.99
CA LEU A 11 -61.75 -2.96 -5.79
C LEU A 11 -60.81 -1.87 -6.36
N ALA A 12 -61.38 -0.79 -6.91
CA ALA A 12 -60.61 0.34 -7.40
C ALA A 12 -59.80 1.04 -6.29
N ALA A 13 -60.39 1.18 -5.09
CA ALA A 13 -59.68 1.73 -3.93
C ALA A 13 -58.53 0.83 -3.48
N ARG A 14 -58.71 -0.50 -3.51
CA ARG A 14 -57.63 -1.46 -3.20
C ARG A 14 -56.54 -1.46 -4.26
N GLU A 15 -56.88 -1.35 -5.53
CA GLU A 15 -55.92 -1.26 -6.64
C GLU A 15 -55.05 -0.02 -6.50
N GLN A 16 -55.64 1.16 -6.30
CA GLN A 16 -54.88 2.39 -6.05
C GLN A 16 -53.98 2.30 -4.81
N ALA A 17 -54.44 1.66 -3.74
CA ALA A 17 -53.65 1.45 -2.54
C ALA A 17 -52.48 0.47 -2.76
N LEU A 18 -52.65 -0.53 -3.63
CA LEU A 18 -51.59 -1.46 -4.00
C LEU A 18 -50.56 -0.79 -4.92
N ASP A 19 -51.00 0.01 -5.89
CA ASP A 19 -50.11 0.78 -6.77
C ASP A 19 -49.26 1.76 -5.97
N ALA A 20 -49.86 2.50 -5.04
CA ALA A 20 -49.14 3.40 -4.15
C ALA A 20 -48.08 2.67 -3.31
N LYS A 21 -48.38 1.44 -2.84
CA LYS A 21 -47.41 0.61 -2.11
C LYS A 21 -46.28 0.11 -2.99
N ILE A 22 -46.57 -0.26 -4.24
CA ILE A 22 -45.57 -0.70 -5.20
C ILE A 22 -44.61 0.44 -5.52
N GLU A 23 -45.12 1.64 -5.79
CA GLU A 23 -44.28 2.81 -6.08
C GLU A 23 -43.44 3.24 -4.87
N ALA A 24 -44.01 3.19 -3.66
CA ALA A 24 -43.26 3.43 -2.43
C ALA A 24 -42.14 2.39 -2.24
N ALA A 25 -42.43 1.11 -2.48
CA ALA A 25 -41.44 0.03 -2.38
C ALA A 25 -40.32 0.16 -3.44
N ARG A 26 -40.66 0.53 -4.68
CA ARG A 26 -39.69 0.79 -5.76
C ARG A 26 -38.77 1.95 -5.40
N THR A 27 -39.34 3.03 -4.88
CA THR A 27 -38.58 4.22 -4.47
C THR A 27 -37.62 3.88 -3.33
N ALA A 28 -38.13 3.20 -2.29
CA ALA A 28 -37.31 2.77 -1.16
C ALA A 28 -36.17 1.83 -1.58
N ALA A 29 -36.44 0.88 -2.49
CA ALA A 29 -35.41 0.00 -3.03
C ALA A 29 -34.34 0.78 -3.82
N ALA A 30 -34.75 1.74 -4.66
CA ALA A 30 -33.82 2.56 -5.42
C ALA A 30 -32.92 3.43 -4.50
N GLU A 31 -33.48 3.97 -3.42
CA GLU A 31 -32.72 4.71 -2.41
C GLU A 31 -31.71 3.82 -1.68
N GLN A 32 -32.11 2.60 -1.32
CA GLN A 32 -31.21 1.63 -0.69
C GLN A 32 -30.04 1.24 -1.60
N VAL A 33 -30.31 0.99 -2.88
CA VAL A 33 -29.26 0.69 -3.87
C VAL A 33 -28.31 1.88 -4.00
N ARG A 34 -28.82 3.10 -4.15
CA ARG A 34 -27.99 4.30 -4.25
C ARG A 34 -27.12 4.51 -3.01
N ALA A 35 -27.66 4.26 -1.82
CA ALA A 35 -26.91 4.34 -0.58
C ALA A 35 -25.78 3.30 -0.53
N ALA A 36 -26.07 2.06 -0.93
CA ALA A 36 -25.08 0.99 -1.00
C ALA A 36 -23.98 1.28 -2.03
N GLU A 37 -24.33 1.80 -3.21
CA GLU A 37 -23.36 2.22 -4.24
C GLU A 37 -22.45 3.34 -3.74
N THR A 38 -23.02 4.33 -3.03
CA THR A 38 -22.24 5.44 -2.45
C THR A 38 -21.26 4.92 -1.39
N GLN A 39 -21.70 4.01 -0.53
CA GLN A 39 -20.83 3.39 0.47
C GLN A 39 -19.74 2.53 -0.17
N ALA A 40 -20.06 1.76 -1.21
CA ALA A 40 -19.08 0.98 -1.95
C ALA A 40 -18.01 1.87 -2.60
N ALA A 41 -18.42 2.98 -3.22
CA ALA A 41 -17.50 3.94 -3.81
C ALA A 41 -16.58 4.57 -2.74
N GLN A 42 -17.11 4.92 -1.57
CA GLN A 42 -16.32 5.42 -0.45
C GLN A 42 -15.29 4.39 0.04
N ILE A 43 -15.71 3.13 0.22
CA ILE A 43 -14.81 2.04 0.63
C ILE A 43 -13.66 1.87 -0.37
N LEU A 44 -13.95 1.91 -1.66
CA LEU A 44 -12.93 1.80 -2.71
C LEU A 44 -11.97 2.99 -2.69
N GLN A 45 -12.48 4.21 -2.51
CA GLN A 45 -11.65 5.40 -2.42
C GLN A 45 -10.74 5.37 -1.19
N GLU A 46 -11.27 4.96 -0.03
CA GLU A 46 -10.47 4.79 1.19
C GLU A 46 -9.42 3.68 1.03
N ALA A 47 -9.79 2.57 0.41
CA ALA A 47 -8.85 1.47 0.15
C ALA A 47 -7.70 1.94 -0.76
N GLN A 48 -7.99 2.70 -1.82
CA GLN A 48 -6.96 3.25 -2.70
C GLN A 48 -6.04 4.21 -1.94
N ALA A 49 -6.60 5.12 -1.14
CA ALA A 49 -5.80 6.05 -0.34
C ALA A 49 -4.87 5.33 0.66
N ARG A 50 -5.33 4.22 1.25
CA ARG A 50 -4.50 3.37 2.12
C ARG A 50 -3.38 2.68 1.36
N ILE A 51 -3.66 2.17 0.16
CA ILE A 51 -2.63 1.55 -0.70
C ILE A 51 -1.57 2.59 -1.06
N ASP A 52 -1.98 3.78 -1.51
CA ASP A 52 -1.06 4.85 -1.89
C ASP A 52 -0.17 5.27 -0.71
N ALA A 53 -0.74 5.39 0.49
CA ALA A 53 0.01 5.68 1.71
C ALA A 53 1.01 4.56 2.05
N MET A 54 0.58 3.31 2.01
CA MET A 54 1.46 2.16 2.27
C MET A 54 2.59 2.06 1.25
N THR A 55 2.31 2.33 -0.03
CA THR A 55 3.34 2.35 -1.08
C THR A 55 4.36 3.45 -0.82
N ALA A 56 3.92 4.67 -0.49
CA ALA A 56 4.82 5.77 -0.19
C ALA A 56 5.70 5.49 1.04
N GLU A 57 5.12 4.93 2.11
CA GLU A 57 5.87 4.52 3.30
C GLU A 57 6.91 3.43 2.98
N HIS A 58 6.52 2.45 2.15
CA HIS A 58 7.42 1.37 1.75
C HIS A 58 8.58 1.87 0.89
N GLU A 59 8.33 2.77 -0.07
CA GLU A 59 9.38 3.39 -0.89
C GLU A 59 10.37 4.17 -0.04
N GLN A 60 9.89 4.95 0.93
CA GLN A 60 10.75 5.68 1.87
C GLN A 60 11.60 4.73 2.73
N ALA A 61 11.00 3.63 3.21
CA ALA A 61 11.71 2.63 3.98
C ALA A 61 12.80 1.93 3.15
N LEU A 62 12.50 1.58 1.90
CA LEU A 62 13.47 0.98 0.98
C LEU A 62 14.64 1.94 0.69
N ASP A 63 14.36 3.22 0.44
CA ASP A 63 15.41 4.21 0.20
C ASP A 63 16.32 4.37 1.42
N ALA A 64 15.74 4.42 2.62
CA ALA A 64 16.49 4.48 3.87
C ALA A 64 17.35 3.22 4.07
N GLU A 65 16.81 2.03 3.81
CA GLU A 65 17.53 0.76 3.92
C GLU A 65 18.68 0.67 2.91
N VAL A 66 18.46 1.09 1.66
CA VAL A 66 19.51 1.14 0.63
C VAL A 66 20.64 2.09 1.03
N GLN A 67 20.32 3.27 1.56
CA GLN A 67 21.32 4.21 2.06
C GLN A 67 22.12 3.62 3.24
N GLN A 68 21.43 2.96 4.17
CA GLN A 68 22.07 2.28 5.28
C GLN A 68 23.02 1.17 4.80
N ILE A 69 22.57 0.29 3.89
CA ILE A 69 23.40 -0.79 3.33
C ILE A 69 24.62 -0.20 2.62
N ARG A 70 24.45 0.85 1.80
CA ARG A 70 25.56 1.50 1.09
C ARG A 70 26.58 2.11 2.04
N SER A 71 26.12 2.80 3.09
CA SER A 71 27.02 3.40 4.09
C SER A 71 27.81 2.34 4.85
N GLN A 72 27.16 1.25 5.26
CA GLN A 72 27.81 0.13 5.94
C GLN A 72 28.82 -0.56 5.04
N ALA A 73 28.47 -0.84 3.78
CA ALA A 73 29.37 -1.44 2.81
C ALA A 73 30.60 -0.54 2.54
N SER A 74 30.40 0.78 2.45
CA SER A 74 31.51 1.73 2.28
C SER A 74 32.46 1.73 3.48
N ALA A 75 31.92 1.76 4.70
CA ALA A 75 32.72 1.71 5.93
C ALA A 75 33.52 0.40 6.04
N GLN A 76 32.89 -0.73 5.71
CA GLN A 76 33.57 -2.04 5.67
C GLN A 76 34.68 -2.07 4.61
N ALA A 77 34.43 -1.55 3.41
CA ALA A 77 35.43 -1.48 2.34
C ALA A 77 36.63 -0.62 2.74
N GLN A 78 36.40 0.54 3.38
CA GLN A 78 37.46 1.41 3.89
C GLN A 78 38.30 0.69 4.96
N THR A 79 37.64 0.00 5.89
CA THR A 79 38.31 -0.77 6.95
C THR A 79 39.18 -1.89 6.36
N GLN A 80 38.67 -2.63 5.37
CA GLN A 80 39.41 -3.69 4.69
C GLN A 80 40.59 -3.15 3.87
N ALA A 81 40.42 -2.02 3.20
CA ALA A 81 41.48 -1.35 2.45
C ALA A 81 42.61 -0.90 3.38
N GLN A 82 42.27 -0.30 4.52
CA GLN A 82 43.24 0.13 5.52
C GLN A 82 43.99 -1.06 6.13
N ALA A 83 43.28 -2.11 6.55
CA ALA A 83 43.90 -3.33 7.08
C ALA A 83 44.82 -4.01 6.05
N THR A 84 44.48 -3.92 4.76
CA THR A 84 45.32 -4.45 3.68
C THR A 84 46.57 -3.61 3.45
N ARG A 85 46.44 -2.28 3.52
CA ARG A 85 47.58 -1.35 3.44
C ARG A 85 48.55 -1.58 4.60
N GLU A 86 48.07 -1.64 5.83
CA GLU A 86 48.90 -1.88 7.02
C GLU A 86 49.64 -3.23 6.93
N ARG A 87 48.96 -4.29 6.47
CA ARG A 87 49.60 -5.60 6.23
C ARG A 87 50.66 -5.54 5.13
N ALA A 88 50.44 -4.76 4.07
CA ALA A 88 51.40 -4.61 2.98
C ALA A 88 52.63 -3.82 3.42
N GLU A 89 52.45 -2.74 4.19
CA GLU A 89 53.53 -1.93 4.75
C GLU A 89 54.43 -2.76 5.68
N GLY A 90 53.85 -3.57 6.57
CA GLY A 90 54.62 -4.47 7.44
C GLY A 90 55.46 -5.49 6.66
N LYS A 91 54.90 -6.06 5.57
CA LYS A 91 55.64 -6.98 4.69
C LYS A 91 56.74 -6.27 3.89
N LEU A 92 56.49 -5.04 3.44
CA LEU A 92 57.46 -4.24 2.70
C LEU A 92 58.69 -3.95 3.56
N THR A 93 58.49 -3.51 4.82
CA THR A 93 59.59 -3.27 5.76
C THR A 93 60.43 -4.53 5.97
N ALA A 94 59.81 -5.68 6.23
CA ALA A 94 60.51 -6.95 6.41
C ALA A 94 61.27 -7.38 5.14
N ALA A 95 60.70 -7.15 3.95
CA ALA A 95 61.35 -7.45 2.68
C ALA A 95 62.57 -6.54 2.43
N ILE A 96 62.47 -5.25 2.74
CA ILE A 96 63.58 -4.29 2.63
C ILE A 96 64.73 -4.70 3.55
N GLU A 97 64.46 -5.01 4.82
CA GLU A 97 65.49 -5.47 5.77
C GLU A 97 66.18 -6.75 5.27
N THR A 98 65.40 -7.69 4.73
CA THR A 98 65.93 -8.95 4.19
C THR A 98 66.85 -8.70 2.99
N ILE A 99 66.45 -7.81 2.07
CA ILE A 99 67.26 -7.43 0.90
C ILE A 99 68.53 -6.70 1.35
N MET A 100 68.43 -5.72 2.25
CA MET A 100 69.60 -4.98 2.74
C MET A 100 70.63 -5.89 3.40
N ARG A 101 70.18 -6.85 4.22
CA ARG A 101 71.08 -7.87 4.82
C ARG A 101 71.73 -8.78 3.77
N ALA A 102 71.03 -9.08 2.67
CA ALA A 102 71.57 -9.93 1.61
C ALA A 102 72.55 -9.20 0.67
N VAL A 103 72.47 -7.87 0.59
CA VAL A 103 73.24 -7.05 -0.37
C VAL A 103 74.42 -6.33 0.29
N LEU A 104 74.44 -6.16 1.61
CA LEU A 104 75.58 -5.62 2.34
C LEU A 104 76.56 -6.75 2.75
N PRO A 105 77.82 -6.74 2.27
CA PRO A 105 78.86 -7.71 2.65
C PRO A 105 79.42 -7.49 4.06
#